data_AF-A0A351URB6-F1
#
_entry.id   AF-A0A351URB6-F1
#
_cell.length_a   1.000
_cell.length_b   1.000
_cell.length_c   1.000
_cell.angle_alpha   90.00
_cell.angle_beta   90.00
_cell.angle_gamma   90.00
#
_symmetry.space_group_name_H-M   'P 1'
#
loop_
_entity.id
_entity.type
_entity.pdbx_description
1 polymer ?
#
loop_
_entity_poly.entity_id
_entity_poly.type
_entity_poly.pdbx_seq_one_letter_code
_entity_poly.pdbx_strand_id
1 'polypeptide(L)'
;MQKHMAEQAESFHMENFRRRSRYVLIFIALAVAFCVITIWNINTGNVDISIPKILRILFRQDGNAVEYSIIWKIRLPRILMAAILGGALSLSGFLLQTFFANPIAGPFVLGISSGAKMAVALTMIAFLEHFGKFSSWVLILAAFAGSLISIGFILLFSRRIQHMATLLVGGIMIGYICSAVTDFVVTFAEDSDIVNLHGWSQGSFSGMSWSNVQVAAVMVGITLLLTFFLSKPIGAYQLGEAYA
;
A
#
# COMPACT_ATOMS: atom_id res chain seq x y z
N MET A 1 -40.26 36.74 -6.20
CA MET A 1 -40.01 35.37 -5.73
C MET A 1 -39.42 34.46 -6.83
N GLN A 2 -40.04 34.34 -8.02
CA GLN A 2 -39.51 33.51 -9.12
C GLN A 2 -38.13 33.94 -9.67
N LYS A 3 -37.88 35.24 -9.87
CA LYS A 3 -36.53 35.73 -10.29
C LYS A 3 -35.43 35.41 -9.28
N HIS A 4 -35.74 35.54 -7.98
CA HIS A 4 -34.81 35.26 -6.90
C HIS A 4 -34.46 33.76 -6.81
N MET A 5 -35.42 32.87 -7.09
CA MET A 5 -35.17 31.43 -7.20
C MET A 5 -34.35 31.06 -8.44
N ALA A 6 -34.53 31.75 -9.57
CA ALA A 6 -33.75 31.51 -10.79
C ALA A 6 -32.28 31.92 -10.61
N GLU A 7 -32.01 33.06 -9.96
CA GLU A 7 -30.64 33.51 -9.63
C GLU A 7 -29.95 32.58 -8.62
N GLN A 8 -30.69 32.04 -7.64
CA GLN A 8 -30.18 31.02 -6.71
C GLN A 8 -29.88 29.68 -7.42
N ALA A 9 -30.69 29.28 -8.40
CA ALA A 9 -30.42 28.09 -9.20
C ALA A 9 -29.19 28.27 -10.09
N GLU A 10 -29.06 29.41 -10.79
CA GLU A 10 -27.87 29.70 -11.63
C GLU A 10 -26.58 29.75 -10.81
N SER A 11 -26.58 30.43 -9.65
CA SER A 11 -25.41 30.49 -8.77
C SER A 11 -25.00 29.12 -8.24
N PHE A 12 -25.97 28.26 -7.88
CA PHE A 12 -25.72 26.88 -7.46
C PHE A 12 -25.12 26.01 -8.59
N HIS A 13 -25.67 26.09 -9.80
CA HIS A 13 -25.13 25.38 -10.96
C HIS A 13 -23.70 25.84 -11.31
N MET A 14 -23.43 27.14 -11.21
CA MET A 14 -22.11 27.73 -11.47
C MET A 14 -21.07 27.28 -10.43
N GLU A 15 -21.44 27.23 -9.15
CA GLU A 15 -20.53 26.75 -8.09
C GLU A 15 -20.21 25.26 -8.24
N ASN A 16 -21.22 24.44 -8.57
CA ASN A 16 -21.03 23.01 -8.76
C ASN A 16 -20.18 22.71 -10.01
N PHE A 17 -20.36 23.47 -11.09
CA PHE A 17 -19.50 23.41 -12.28
C PHE A 17 -18.05 23.78 -11.96
N ARG A 18 -17.82 24.86 -11.19
CA ARG A 18 -16.48 25.26 -10.72
C ARG A 18 -15.83 24.22 -9.81
N ARG A 19 -16.59 23.58 -8.91
CA ARG A 19 -16.10 22.46 -8.07
C ARG A 19 -15.69 21.27 -8.93
N ARG A 20 -16.57 20.82 -9.84
CA ARG A 20 -16.29 19.70 -10.76
C ARG A 20 -15.08 19.98 -11.64
N SER A 21 -14.99 21.17 -12.23
CA SER A 21 -13.85 21.58 -13.05
C SER A 21 -12.54 21.58 -12.27
N ARG A 22 -12.53 22.04 -11.00
CA ARG A 22 -11.35 21.98 -10.14
C ARG A 22 -10.92 20.55 -9.84
N TYR A 23 -11.85 19.66 -9.50
CA TYR A 23 -11.52 18.24 -9.27
C TYR A 23 -10.96 17.58 -10.53
N VAL A 24 -11.60 17.79 -11.68
CA VAL A 24 -11.12 17.26 -12.97
C VAL A 24 -9.71 17.76 -13.28
N LEU A 25 -9.45 19.06 -13.10
CA LEU A 25 -8.11 19.63 -13.30
C LEU A 25 -7.06 19.00 -12.38
N ILE A 26 -7.39 18.80 -11.09
CA ILE A 26 -6.47 18.17 -10.12
C ILE A 26 -6.18 16.72 -10.52
N PHE A 27 -7.20 15.93 -10.87
CA PHE A 27 -7.00 14.54 -11.28
C PHE A 27 -6.19 14.42 -12.57
N ILE A 28 -6.43 15.31 -13.55
CA ILE A 28 -5.62 15.38 -14.77
C ILE A 28 -4.17 15.74 -14.43
N ALA A 29 -3.94 16.73 -13.58
CA ALA A 29 -2.60 17.13 -13.16
C ALA A 29 -1.85 15.98 -12.46
N LEU A 30 -2.52 15.25 -11.56
CA LEU A 30 -1.95 14.07 -10.89
C LEU A 30 -1.65 12.94 -11.87
N ALA A 31 -2.53 12.67 -12.84
CA ALA A 31 -2.32 11.66 -13.87
C ALA A 31 -1.12 12.01 -14.77
N VAL A 32 -1.01 13.28 -15.17
CA VAL A 32 0.15 13.78 -15.95
C VAL A 32 1.43 13.67 -15.12
N ALA A 33 1.41 14.08 -13.85
CA ALA A 33 2.56 13.97 -12.96
C ALA A 33 3.00 12.51 -12.80
N PHE A 34 2.06 11.58 -12.62
CA PHE A 34 2.35 10.14 -12.54
C PHE A 34 3.03 9.64 -13.82
N CYS A 35 2.48 9.95 -14.99
CA CYS A 35 3.09 9.57 -16.28
C CYS A 35 4.50 10.14 -16.46
N VAL A 36 4.72 11.41 -16.11
CA VAL A 36 6.04 12.06 -16.17
C VAL A 36 7.03 11.37 -15.25
N ILE A 37 6.65 11.09 -14.00
CA ILE A 37 7.50 10.38 -13.04
C ILE A 37 7.81 8.96 -13.51
N THR A 38 6.85 8.25 -14.11
CA THR A 38 7.08 6.93 -14.69
C THR A 38 8.12 6.99 -15.81
N ILE A 39 7.99 7.92 -16.76
CA ILE A 39 8.96 8.08 -17.85
C ILE A 39 10.34 8.42 -17.30
N TRP A 40 10.40 9.34 -16.33
CA TRP A 40 11.64 9.70 -15.66
C TRP A 40 12.29 8.48 -14.97
N ASN A 41 11.51 7.69 -14.23
CA ASN A 41 11.99 6.50 -13.54
C ASN A 41 12.50 5.43 -14.52
N ILE A 42 11.86 5.28 -15.69
CA ILE A 42 12.34 4.38 -16.75
C ILE A 42 13.67 4.86 -17.31
N ASN A 43 13.92 6.17 -17.40
CA ASN A 43 15.17 6.71 -17.90
C ASN A 43 16.31 6.60 -16.86
N THR A 44 16.03 6.86 -15.58
CA THR A 44 17.02 6.76 -14.50
C THR A 44 17.48 5.31 -14.26
N GLY A 45 18.77 5.05 -14.45
CA GLY A 45 19.39 3.78 -14.05
C GLY A 45 20.85 3.70 -14.46
N ASN A 46 21.53 2.59 -14.12
CA ASN A 46 22.95 2.40 -14.39
C ASN A 46 23.31 2.31 -15.90
N VAL A 47 22.30 2.22 -16.77
CA VAL A 47 22.47 2.22 -18.22
C VAL A 47 21.62 3.36 -18.78
N ASP A 48 22.30 4.33 -19.39
CA ASP A 48 21.64 5.48 -20.02
C ASP A 48 21.00 5.05 -21.33
N ILE A 49 19.67 5.00 -21.34
CA ILE A 49 18.88 4.67 -22.53
C ILE A 49 18.06 5.90 -22.89
N SER A 50 18.27 6.45 -24.08
CA SER A 50 17.54 7.62 -24.55
C SER A 50 16.04 7.34 -24.67
N ILE A 51 15.21 8.35 -24.37
CA ILE A 51 13.74 8.26 -24.38
C ILE A 51 13.18 7.74 -25.71
N PRO A 52 13.67 8.17 -26.90
CA PRO A 52 13.18 7.64 -28.17
C PRO A 52 13.48 6.15 -28.34
N LYS A 53 14.59 5.66 -27.78
CA LYS A 53 14.99 4.25 -27.82
C LYS A 53 14.13 3.41 -26.87
N ILE A 54 13.79 3.93 -25.69
CA ILE A 54 12.83 3.31 -24.77
C ILE A 54 11.49 3.08 -25.47
N LEU A 55 10.95 4.08 -26.17
CA LEU A 55 9.69 3.95 -26.91
C LEU A 55 9.79 2.92 -28.04
N ARG A 56 10.90 2.87 -28.79
CA ARG A 56 11.11 1.83 -29.81
C ARG A 56 11.20 0.43 -29.19
N ILE A 57 11.90 0.27 -28.08
CA ILE A 57 12.02 -1.01 -27.37
C ILE A 57 10.65 -1.48 -26.85
N LEU A 58 9.83 -0.55 -26.35
CA LEU A 58 8.51 -0.86 -25.80
C LEU A 58 7.49 -1.23 -26.89
N PHE A 59 7.44 -0.46 -27.99
CA PHE A 59 6.41 -0.59 -29.03
C PHE A 59 6.82 -1.46 -30.22
N ARG A 60 8.10 -1.49 -30.59
CA ARG A 60 8.60 -2.23 -31.76
C ARG A 60 9.43 -3.46 -31.41
N GLN A 61 9.71 -3.69 -30.12
CA GLN A 61 10.65 -4.72 -29.66
C GLN A 61 12.04 -4.60 -30.32
N ASP A 62 12.36 -3.43 -30.87
CA ASP A 62 13.59 -3.13 -31.57
C ASP A 62 14.60 -2.54 -30.58
N GLY A 63 15.58 -3.34 -30.19
CA GLY A 63 16.68 -2.92 -29.33
C GLY A 63 17.70 -4.01 -29.07
N ASN A 64 18.84 -3.62 -28.50
CA ASN A 64 19.85 -4.57 -28.06
C ASN A 64 19.25 -5.49 -26.99
N ALA A 65 19.51 -6.80 -27.06
CA ALA A 65 18.94 -7.81 -26.16
C ALA A 65 19.14 -7.47 -24.67
N VAL A 66 20.26 -6.81 -24.33
CA VAL A 66 20.57 -6.36 -22.96
C VAL A 66 19.65 -5.21 -22.53
N GLU A 67 19.47 -4.19 -23.35
CA GLU A 67 18.61 -3.03 -23.06
C GLU A 67 17.14 -3.46 -22.93
N TYR A 68 16.69 -4.33 -23.84
CA TYR A 68 15.36 -4.93 -23.77
C TYR A 68 15.16 -5.66 -22.44
N SER A 69 16.10 -6.52 -22.05
CA SER A 69 16.03 -7.28 -20.79
C SER A 69 16.02 -6.36 -19.57
N ILE A 70 16.82 -5.29 -19.54
CA ILE A 70 16.84 -4.32 -18.44
C ILE A 70 15.49 -3.61 -18.31
N ILE A 71 14.93 -3.11 -19.41
CA ILE A 71 13.64 -2.41 -19.37
C ILE A 71 12.53 -3.38 -18.98
N TRP A 72 12.43 -4.52 -19.66
CA TRP A 72 11.32 -5.47 -19.46
C TRP A 72 11.42 -6.29 -18.19
N LYS A 73 12.59 -6.79 -17.80
CA LYS A 73 12.70 -7.73 -16.67
C LYS A 73 13.09 -7.05 -15.36
N ILE A 74 13.58 -5.80 -15.39
CA ILE A 74 14.06 -5.10 -14.19
C ILE A 74 13.27 -3.82 -13.93
N ARG A 75 13.25 -2.86 -14.88
CA ARG A 75 12.65 -1.54 -14.64
C ARG A 75 11.12 -1.58 -14.61
N LEU A 76 10.49 -2.21 -15.61
CA LEU A 76 9.02 -2.28 -15.68
C LEU A 76 8.38 -2.98 -14.47
N PRO A 77 8.84 -4.19 -14.04
CA PRO A 77 8.27 -4.84 -12.87
C PRO A 77 8.42 -4.00 -11.60
N ARG A 78 9.57 -3.34 -11.42
CA ARG A 78 9.82 -2.46 -10.27
C ARG A 78 8.85 -1.28 -10.23
N ILE A 79 8.63 -0.60 -11.36
CA ILE A 79 7.71 0.54 -11.46
C ILE A 79 6.27 0.10 -11.21
N LEU A 80 5.85 -1.01 -11.82
CA LEU A 80 4.49 -1.53 -11.64
C LEU A 80 4.24 -1.95 -10.20
N MET A 81 5.20 -2.62 -9.56
CA MET A 81 5.10 -2.95 -8.13
C MET A 81 4.98 -1.70 -7.26
N ALA A 82 5.79 -0.66 -7.52
CA ALA A 82 5.73 0.60 -6.79
C ALA A 82 4.36 1.29 -6.95
N ALA A 83 3.81 1.30 -8.17
CA ALA A 83 2.50 1.88 -8.45
C ALA A 83 1.36 1.09 -7.78
N ILE A 84 1.36 -0.24 -7.90
CA ILE A 84 0.32 -1.11 -7.33
C ILE A 84 0.32 -1.04 -5.81
N LEU A 85 1.49 -1.23 -5.17
CA LEU A 85 1.59 -1.23 -3.71
C LEU A 85 1.41 0.18 -3.12
N GLY A 86 1.90 1.22 -3.80
CA GLY A 86 1.65 2.61 -3.42
C GLY A 86 0.16 2.97 -3.47
N GLY A 87 -0.54 2.54 -4.54
CA GLY A 87 -1.98 2.68 -4.65
C GLY A 87 -2.74 1.93 -3.55
N ALA A 88 -2.33 0.69 -3.25
CA ALA A 88 -2.92 -0.11 -2.17
C ALA A 88 -2.75 0.56 -0.79
N LEU A 89 -1.56 1.10 -0.50
CA LEU A 89 -1.29 1.85 0.73
C LEU A 89 -2.14 3.12 0.82
N SER A 90 -2.26 3.87 -0.28
CA SER A 90 -3.11 5.07 -0.35
C SER A 90 -4.58 4.72 -0.09
N LEU A 91 -5.08 3.64 -0.69
CA LEU A 91 -6.46 3.17 -0.50
C LEU A 91 -6.70 2.73 0.94
N SER A 92 -5.80 1.93 1.51
CA SER A 92 -5.88 1.49 2.91
C SER A 92 -5.87 2.67 3.88
N GLY A 93 -5.00 3.66 3.65
CA GLY A 93 -4.98 4.90 4.43
C GLY A 93 -6.30 5.66 4.37
N PHE A 94 -6.84 5.86 3.17
CA PHE A 94 -8.15 6.50 2.99
C PHE A 94 -9.28 5.77 3.73
N LEU A 95 -9.31 4.43 3.65
CA LEU A 95 -10.32 3.62 4.33
C LEU A 95 -10.21 3.72 5.85
N LEU A 96 -8.99 3.65 6.40
CA LEU A 96 -8.78 3.74 7.84
C LEU A 96 -9.09 5.14 8.38
N GLN A 97 -8.66 6.19 7.67
CA GLN A 97 -9.00 7.57 8.03
C GLN A 97 -10.50 7.81 8.02
N THR A 98 -11.20 7.22 7.04
CA THR A 98 -12.66 7.29 6.96
C THR A 98 -13.32 6.52 8.09
N PHE A 99 -12.90 5.28 8.33
CA PHE A 99 -13.48 4.40 9.36
C PHE A 99 -13.30 4.97 10.78
N PHE A 100 -12.09 5.45 11.10
CA PHE A 100 -11.81 6.04 12.41
C PHE A 100 -12.23 7.50 12.53
N ALA A 101 -12.75 8.11 11.46
CA ALA A 101 -13.01 9.55 11.35
C ALA A 101 -11.83 10.40 11.87
N ASN A 102 -10.60 9.94 11.59
CA ASN A 102 -9.39 10.48 12.18
C ASN A 102 -8.27 10.61 11.12
N PRO A 103 -7.84 11.83 10.76
CA PRO A 103 -6.82 12.03 9.72
C PRO A 103 -5.43 11.51 10.10
N ILE A 104 -5.15 11.27 11.40
CA ILE A 104 -3.88 10.68 11.83
C ILE A 104 -3.89 9.13 11.82
N ALA A 105 -5.04 8.50 11.55
CA ALA A 105 -5.11 7.06 11.41
C ALA A 105 -4.39 6.62 10.13
N GLY A 106 -3.40 5.74 10.27
CA GLY A 106 -2.64 5.20 9.16
C GLY A 106 -2.62 3.67 9.18
N PRO A 107 -2.26 3.04 8.04
CA PRO A 107 -2.20 1.58 7.91
C PRO A 107 -1.24 0.89 8.89
N PHE A 108 -0.30 1.65 9.45
CA PHE A 108 0.70 1.16 10.40
C PHE A 108 0.24 1.22 11.88
N VAL A 109 -0.84 1.94 12.18
CA VAL A 109 -1.24 2.24 13.58
C VAL A 109 -1.91 1.06 14.27
N LEU A 110 -2.45 0.10 13.50
CA LEU A 110 -3.16 -1.07 14.01
C LEU A 110 -2.24 -2.25 14.37
N GLY A 111 -0.93 -2.05 14.51
CA GLY A 111 0.01 -3.12 14.87
C GLY A 111 0.21 -4.20 13.80
N ILE A 112 -0.50 -4.13 12.66
CA ILE A 112 -0.44 -5.07 11.52
C ILE A 112 1.01 -5.25 11.04
N SER A 113 1.74 -4.15 10.87
CA SER A 113 3.13 -4.18 10.41
C SER A 113 4.10 -4.71 11.47
N SER A 114 3.89 -4.37 12.74
CA SER A 114 4.68 -4.93 13.84
C SER A 114 4.45 -6.43 14.01
N GLY A 115 3.20 -6.90 13.88
CA GLY A 115 2.86 -8.32 13.91
C GLY A 115 3.49 -9.09 12.76
N ALA A 116 3.47 -8.53 11.55
CA ALA A 116 4.16 -9.11 10.40
C ALA A 116 5.68 -9.20 10.62
N LYS A 117 6.31 -8.13 11.12
CA LYS A 117 7.75 -8.10 11.43
C LYS A 117 8.11 -9.13 12.51
N MET A 118 7.31 -9.24 13.56
CA MET A 118 7.51 -10.21 14.64
C MET A 118 7.47 -11.65 14.11
N ALA A 119 6.47 -11.99 13.30
CA ALA A 119 6.37 -13.33 12.72
C ALA A 119 7.54 -13.65 11.77
N VAL A 120 7.99 -12.67 10.99
CA VAL A 120 9.18 -12.82 10.14
C VAL A 120 10.44 -12.99 10.97
N ALA A 121 10.64 -12.20 12.03
CA ALA A 121 11.77 -12.36 12.94
C ALA A 121 11.80 -13.75 13.60
N LEU A 122 10.67 -14.22 14.11
CA LEU A 122 10.55 -15.58 14.65
C LEU A 122 10.86 -16.65 13.60
N THR A 123 10.41 -16.47 12.36
CA THR A 123 10.67 -17.43 11.28
C THR A 123 12.14 -17.43 10.85
N MET A 124 12.75 -16.25 10.74
CA MET A 124 14.14 -16.11 10.31
C MET A 124 15.13 -16.51 11.39
N ILE A 125 14.82 -16.32 12.67
CA ILE A 125 15.78 -16.52 13.75
C ILE A 125 15.51 -17.85 14.47
N ALA A 126 14.27 -18.17 14.80
CA ALA A 126 13.95 -19.38 15.57
C ALA A 126 13.74 -20.64 14.71
N PHE A 127 13.27 -20.50 13.46
CA PHE A 127 13.00 -21.65 12.57
C PHE A 127 14.17 -21.98 11.62
N LEU A 128 15.14 -21.07 11.44
CA LEU A 128 16.23 -21.22 10.46
C LEU A 128 17.25 -22.29 10.86
N GLU A 129 17.49 -22.49 12.17
CA GLU A 129 18.38 -23.55 12.64
C GLU A 129 17.88 -24.97 12.31
N HIS A 130 16.57 -25.16 12.11
CA HIS A 130 15.96 -26.50 12.03
C HIS A 130 15.50 -26.92 10.62
N PHE A 131 15.18 -25.99 9.71
CA PHE A 131 14.46 -26.34 8.46
C PHE A 131 15.13 -25.92 7.13
N GLY A 132 16.33 -25.32 7.14
CA GLY A 132 17.10 -25.01 5.93
C GLY A 132 16.55 -23.83 5.09
N LYS A 133 17.04 -23.67 3.86
CA LYS A 133 16.80 -22.49 2.99
C LYS A 133 15.31 -22.25 2.75
N PHE A 134 14.76 -21.19 3.33
CA PHE A 134 13.39 -20.78 3.09
C PHE A 134 13.23 -20.06 1.74
N SER A 135 12.17 -20.44 1.01
CA SER A 135 11.68 -19.71 -0.16
C SER A 135 11.01 -18.41 0.28
N SER A 136 11.04 -17.37 -0.57
CA SER A 136 10.39 -16.07 -0.31
C SER A 136 8.92 -16.19 0.11
N TRP A 137 8.24 -17.25 -0.32
CA TRP A 137 6.86 -17.56 0.07
C TRP A 137 6.65 -17.81 1.55
N VAL A 138 7.62 -18.42 2.25
CA VAL A 138 7.48 -18.70 3.67
C VAL A 138 7.51 -17.40 4.48
N LEU A 139 8.38 -16.46 4.12
CA LEU A 139 8.42 -15.14 4.75
C LEU A 139 7.14 -14.36 4.49
N ILE A 140 6.58 -14.45 3.27
CA ILE A 140 5.29 -13.82 2.94
C ILE A 140 4.16 -14.40 3.79
N LEU A 141 4.09 -15.72 3.92
CA LEU A 141 3.06 -16.38 4.73
C LEU A 141 3.22 -16.09 6.23
N ALA A 142 4.45 -16.07 6.73
CA ALA A 142 4.75 -15.68 8.11
C ALA A 142 4.31 -14.23 8.39
N ALA A 143 4.70 -13.29 7.53
CA ALA A 143 4.28 -11.89 7.62
C ALA A 143 2.75 -11.76 7.61
N PHE A 144 2.09 -12.47 6.70
CA PHE A 144 0.63 -12.47 6.60
C PHE A 144 -0.03 -13.06 7.86
N ALA A 145 0.46 -14.19 8.38
CA ALA A 145 -0.04 -14.79 9.61
C ALA A 145 0.15 -13.86 10.82
N GLY A 146 1.32 -13.24 10.97
CA GLY A 146 1.58 -12.26 12.02
C GLY A 146 0.65 -11.04 11.95
N SER A 147 0.39 -10.57 10.73
CA SER A 147 -0.56 -9.48 10.47
C SER A 147 -2.00 -9.87 10.85
N LEU A 148 -2.40 -11.11 10.55
CA LEU A 148 -3.72 -11.66 10.89
C LEU A 148 -3.90 -11.84 12.40
N ILE A 149 -2.85 -12.24 13.12
CA ILE A 149 -2.88 -12.34 14.58
C ILE A 149 -3.12 -10.96 15.20
N SER A 150 -2.40 -9.93 14.72
CA SER A 150 -2.54 -8.56 15.22
C SER A 150 -3.95 -8.00 14.96
N ILE A 151 -4.48 -8.14 13.74
CA ILE A 151 -5.84 -7.68 13.43
C ILE A 151 -6.89 -8.53 14.15
N GLY A 152 -6.68 -9.84 14.30
CA GLY A 152 -7.57 -10.72 15.04
C GLY A 152 -7.70 -10.30 16.50
N PHE A 153 -6.59 -9.91 17.14
CA PHE A 153 -6.61 -9.37 18.50
C PHE A 153 -7.47 -8.10 18.59
N ILE A 154 -7.29 -7.16 17.65
CA ILE A 154 -8.08 -5.92 17.59
C ILE A 154 -9.57 -6.23 17.40
N LEU A 155 -9.92 -7.17 16.52
CA LEU A 155 -11.31 -7.57 16.27
C LEU A 155 -11.96 -8.27 17.47
N LEU A 156 -11.19 -8.98 18.29
CA LEU A 156 -11.68 -9.54 19.55
C LEU A 156 -11.91 -8.45 20.59
N PHE A 157 -11.01 -7.47 20.66
CA PHE A 157 -11.08 -6.37 21.61
C PHE A 157 -12.18 -5.35 21.25
N SER A 158 -12.45 -5.16 19.95
CA SER A 158 -13.52 -4.27 19.46
C SER A 158 -14.90 -4.69 19.95
N ARG A 159 -15.13 -5.99 20.23
CA ARG A 159 -16.40 -6.47 20.81
C ARG A 159 -16.71 -5.90 22.18
N ARG A 160 -15.69 -5.43 22.91
CA ARG A 160 -15.83 -4.87 24.27
C ARG A 160 -15.74 -3.35 24.29
N ILE A 161 -15.28 -2.72 23.22
CA ILE A 161 -14.91 -1.29 23.19
C ILE A 161 -15.73 -0.57 22.14
N GLN A 162 -16.47 0.45 22.59
CA GLN A 162 -17.35 1.26 21.74
C GLN A 162 -16.63 2.47 21.14
N HIS A 163 -15.54 2.95 21.77
CA HIS A 163 -14.84 4.15 21.32
C HIS A 163 -13.71 3.84 20.34
N MET A 164 -13.81 4.39 19.13
CA MET A 164 -12.83 4.25 18.05
C MET A 164 -11.41 4.68 18.44
N ALA A 165 -11.26 5.72 19.26
CA ALA A 165 -9.96 6.16 19.76
C ALA A 165 -9.28 5.11 20.66
N THR A 166 -10.03 4.39 21.48
CA THR A 166 -9.51 3.34 22.35
C THR A 166 -9.07 2.11 21.54
N LEU A 167 -9.76 1.81 20.44
CA LEU A 167 -9.34 0.80 19.47
C LEU A 167 -7.99 1.12 18.83
N LEU A 168 -7.74 2.39 18.49
CA LEU A 168 -6.44 2.84 17.99
C LEU A 168 -5.34 2.66 19.03
N VAL A 169 -5.59 3.03 20.29
CA VAL A 169 -4.63 2.81 21.39
C VAL A 169 -4.33 1.32 21.57
N GLY A 170 -5.35 0.46 21.52
CA GLY A 170 -5.17 -0.99 21.55
C GLY A 170 -4.27 -1.50 20.40
N GLY A 171 -4.44 -0.95 19.19
CA GLY A 171 -3.58 -1.22 18.04
C GLY A 171 -2.12 -0.82 18.25
N ILE A 172 -1.88 0.33 18.86
CA ILE A 172 -0.53 0.79 19.21
C ILE A 172 0.08 -0.14 20.29
N MET A 173 -0.70 -0.52 21.30
CA MET A 173 -0.24 -1.42 22.36
C MET A 173 0.15 -2.79 21.84
N ILE A 174 -0.65 -3.42 20.98
CA ILE A 174 -0.27 -4.70 20.36
C ILE A 174 0.98 -4.53 19.48
N GLY A 175 1.11 -3.38 18.80
CA GLY A 175 2.31 -3.01 18.07
C GLY A 175 3.56 -3.04 18.95
N TYR A 176 3.51 -2.43 20.14
CA TYR A 176 4.62 -2.44 21.10
C TYR A 176 4.93 -3.84 21.64
N ILE A 177 3.91 -4.67 21.90
CA ILE A 177 4.12 -6.05 22.31
C ILE A 177 4.85 -6.83 21.21
N CYS A 178 4.40 -6.73 19.95
CA CYS A 178 5.06 -7.37 18.82
C CYS A 178 6.50 -6.87 18.63
N SER A 179 6.74 -5.58 18.81
CA SER A 179 8.10 -5.01 18.77
C SER A 179 8.98 -5.55 19.89
N ALA A 180 8.49 -5.60 21.13
CA ALA A 180 9.24 -6.15 22.26
C ALA A 180 9.61 -7.62 22.06
N VAL A 181 8.69 -8.43 21.51
CA VAL A 181 8.98 -9.82 21.14
C VAL A 181 10.03 -9.87 20.03
N THR A 182 9.92 -9.02 19.02
CA THR A 182 10.91 -8.94 17.93
C THR A 182 12.30 -8.62 18.47
N ASP A 183 12.41 -7.61 19.33
CA ASP A 183 13.67 -7.17 19.92
C ASP A 183 14.27 -8.25 20.81
N PHE A 184 13.45 -8.97 21.59
CA PHE A 184 13.88 -10.13 22.38
C PHE A 184 14.40 -11.27 21.50
N VAL A 185 13.75 -11.58 20.38
CA VAL A 185 14.22 -12.63 19.47
C VAL A 185 15.55 -12.23 18.83
N VAL A 186 15.71 -10.96 18.48
CA VAL A 186 16.94 -10.40 17.90
C VAL A 186 18.14 -10.54 18.85
N THR A 187 17.95 -10.58 20.18
CA THR A 187 19.09 -10.77 21.11
C THR A 187 19.76 -12.14 20.99
N PHE A 188 19.08 -13.12 20.38
CA PHE A 188 19.61 -14.47 20.14
C PHE A 188 19.97 -14.70 18.67
N ALA A 189 19.88 -13.69 17.82
CA ALA A 189 20.13 -13.81 16.39
C ALA A 189 21.62 -13.67 16.04
N GLU A 190 22.06 -14.35 14.98
CA GLU A 190 23.36 -14.10 14.37
C GLU A 190 23.38 -12.73 13.67
N ASP A 191 24.57 -12.11 13.56
CA ASP A 191 24.74 -10.80 12.89
C ASP A 191 24.14 -10.77 11.48
N SER A 192 24.22 -11.89 10.75
CA SER A 192 23.70 -12.00 9.39
C SER A 192 22.16 -11.91 9.35
N ASP A 193 21.47 -12.51 10.30
CA ASP A 193 20.01 -12.48 10.40
C ASP A 193 19.50 -11.13 10.87
N ILE A 194 20.24 -10.45 11.74
CA ILE A 194 19.93 -9.09 12.16
C ILE A 194 19.94 -8.16 10.94
N VAL A 195 20.97 -8.24 10.10
CA VAL A 195 21.07 -7.43 8.86
C VAL A 195 19.97 -7.79 7.88
N ASN A 196 19.68 -9.08 7.68
CA ASN A 196 18.65 -9.54 6.77
C ASN A 196 17.25 -9.08 7.22
N LEU A 197 16.92 -9.22 8.50
CA LEU A 197 15.66 -8.74 9.08
C LEU A 197 15.56 -7.23 8.99
N HIS A 198 16.65 -6.50 9.27
CA HIS A 198 16.70 -5.06 9.15
C HIS A 198 16.40 -4.62 7.71
N GLY A 199 17.11 -5.18 6.72
CA GLY A 199 16.91 -4.91 5.30
C GLY A 199 15.50 -5.27 4.81
N TRP A 200 14.94 -6.39 5.29
CA TRP A 200 13.56 -6.76 4.98
C TRP A 200 12.56 -5.76 5.57
N SER A 201 12.77 -5.32 6.82
CA SER A 201 11.85 -4.42 7.52
C SER A 201 11.76 -3.01 6.92
N GLN A 202 12.80 -2.56 6.23
CA GLN A 202 12.79 -1.29 5.50
C GLN A 202 11.99 -1.37 4.19
N GLY A 203 11.83 -2.59 3.64
CA GLY A 203 11.21 -2.83 2.34
C GLY A 203 12.10 -2.42 1.16
N SER A 204 11.92 -3.07 0.02
CA SER A 204 12.62 -2.74 -1.22
C SER A 204 11.85 -3.22 -2.44
N PHE A 205 11.91 -2.44 -3.53
CA PHE A 205 11.43 -2.86 -4.85
C PHE A 205 12.57 -3.46 -5.71
N SER A 206 13.73 -3.73 -5.10
CA SER A 206 14.82 -4.44 -5.78
C SER A 206 14.45 -5.91 -6.01
N GLY A 207 14.92 -6.50 -7.11
CA GLY A 207 14.65 -7.91 -7.43
C GLY A 207 13.21 -8.24 -7.80
N MET A 208 12.35 -7.27 -8.09
CA MET A 208 10.96 -7.54 -8.49
C MET A 208 10.88 -8.22 -9.86
N SER A 209 10.09 -9.30 -9.92
CA SER A 209 9.84 -10.07 -11.13
C SER A 209 8.40 -9.87 -11.63
N TRP A 210 8.11 -10.26 -12.88
CA TRP A 210 6.75 -10.27 -13.41
C TRP A 210 5.79 -11.18 -12.64
N SER A 211 6.30 -12.27 -12.05
CA SER A 211 5.50 -13.15 -11.19
C SER A 211 5.01 -12.38 -9.95
N ASN A 212 5.89 -11.60 -9.31
CA ASN A 212 5.52 -10.77 -8.16
C ASN A 212 4.46 -9.73 -8.54
N VAL A 213 4.62 -9.09 -9.71
CA VAL A 213 3.65 -8.12 -10.25
C VAL A 213 2.29 -8.77 -10.46
N GLN A 214 2.24 -9.96 -11.06
CA GLN A 214 0.99 -10.68 -11.31
C GLN A 214 0.27 -11.00 -9.99
N VAL A 215 0.97 -11.53 -9.00
CA VAL A 215 0.40 -11.82 -7.68
C VAL A 215 -0.12 -10.55 -7.02
N ALA A 216 0.67 -9.47 -7.00
CA ALA A 216 0.25 -8.20 -6.42
C ALA A 216 -0.95 -7.60 -7.16
N ALA A 217 -0.94 -7.61 -8.49
CA ALA A 217 -2.03 -7.09 -9.32
C ALA A 217 -3.35 -7.84 -9.08
N VAL A 218 -3.31 -9.16 -8.94
CA VAL A 218 -4.50 -9.98 -8.65
C VAL A 218 -5.01 -9.68 -7.25
N MET A 219 -4.15 -9.74 -6.22
CA MET A 219 -4.59 -9.54 -4.83
C MET A 219 -5.09 -8.11 -4.58
N VAL A 220 -4.35 -7.10 -5.04
CA VAL A 220 -4.73 -5.68 -4.91
C VAL A 220 -5.93 -5.36 -5.81
N GLY A 221 -5.99 -5.94 -7.01
CA GLY A 221 -7.12 -5.77 -7.92
C GLY A 221 -8.43 -6.29 -7.33
N ILE A 222 -8.42 -7.48 -6.74
CA ILE A 222 -9.60 -8.04 -6.06
C ILE A 222 -10.03 -7.16 -4.89
N THR A 223 -9.09 -6.75 -4.02
CA THR A 223 -9.42 -5.89 -2.87
C THR A 223 -9.94 -4.52 -3.31
N LEU A 224 -9.34 -3.90 -4.33
CA LEU A 224 -9.81 -2.63 -4.89
C LEU A 224 -11.22 -2.75 -5.46
N LEU A 225 -11.52 -3.83 -6.19
CA LEU A 225 -12.87 -4.08 -6.71
C LEU A 225 -13.90 -4.24 -5.58
N LEU A 226 -13.56 -5.01 -4.54
CA LEU A 226 -14.42 -5.16 -3.37
C LEU A 226 -14.65 -3.81 -2.68
N THR A 227 -13.60 -3.03 -2.44
CA THR A 227 -13.72 -1.69 -1.86
C THR A 227 -14.58 -0.76 -2.71
N PHE A 228 -14.47 -0.83 -4.03
CA PHE A 228 -15.30 -0.02 -4.93
C PHE A 228 -16.80 -0.31 -4.76
N PHE A 229 -17.18 -1.58 -4.59
CA PHE A 229 -18.57 -1.95 -4.29
C PHE A 229 -19.05 -1.45 -2.92
N LEU A 230 -18.14 -1.26 -1.96
CA LEU A 230 -18.42 -0.72 -0.63
C LEU A 230 -18.40 0.82 -0.57
N SER A 231 -18.12 1.51 -1.68
CA SER A 231 -17.97 2.98 -1.70
C SER A 231 -19.18 3.74 -1.16
N LYS A 232 -20.41 3.29 -1.46
CA LYS A 232 -21.65 3.92 -0.96
C LYS A 232 -21.80 3.78 0.56
N PRO A 233 -21.73 2.57 1.15
CA PRO A 233 -21.72 2.39 2.61
C PRO A 233 -20.63 3.21 3.30
N ILE A 234 -19.41 3.24 2.75
CA ILE A 234 -18.29 4.01 3.31
C ILE A 234 -18.62 5.51 3.33
N GLY A 235 -19.24 6.03 2.28
CA GLY A 235 -19.71 7.42 2.22
C GLY A 235 -20.83 7.72 3.22
N ALA A 236 -21.73 6.75 3.48
CA ALA A 236 -22.76 6.89 4.51
C ALA A 236 -22.14 6.92 5.91
N TYR A 237 -21.12 6.11 6.18
CA TYR A 237 -20.37 6.11 7.44
C TYR A 237 -19.77 7.48 7.80
N GLN A 238 -19.39 8.29 6.79
CA GLN A 238 -18.89 9.65 7.00
C GLN A 238 -19.97 10.65 7.46
N LEU A 239 -21.26 10.35 7.24
CA LEU A 239 -22.38 11.18 7.69
C LEU A 239 -22.73 10.94 9.18
N GLY A 240 -22.06 9.97 9.82
CA GLY A 240 -22.24 9.60 11.22
C GLY A 240 -23.04 8.30 11.39
N GLU A 241 -22.84 7.61 12.52
CA GLU A 241 -23.44 6.30 12.79
C GLU A 241 -24.98 6.30 12.81
N ALA A 242 -25.61 7.46 12.97
CA ALA A 242 -27.06 7.60 12.91
C ALA A 242 -27.65 7.53 11.49
N TYR A 243 -26.81 7.72 10.45
CA TYR A 243 -27.20 7.78 9.04
C TYR A 243 -26.60 6.63 8.19
N ALA A 244 -25.75 5.80 8.79
CA ALA A 244 -25.07 4.67 8.15
C ALA A 244 -25.83 3.36 8.38
#